data_AF-A0A3M2G1E1-F1
#
_entry.id   AF-A0A3M2G1E1-F1
#
_cell.length_a   1.000
_cell.length_b   1.000
_cell.length_c   1.000
_cell.angle_alpha   90.00
_cell.angle_beta   90.00
_cell.angle_gamma   90.00
#
_symmetry.space_group_name_H-M   'P 1'
#
loop_
_entity.id
_entity.type
_entity.pdbx_description
1 polymer ?
#
loop_
_entity_poly.entity_id
_entity_poly.type
_entity_poly.pdbx_seq_one_letter_code
_entity_poly.pdbx_strand_id
1 'polypeptide(L)'
;MAEFSLQLSEDQLQIQKWVHEFAETVIRPVAHEWDEREETPWPVITEAAKIGLYGWEFMAEAMMNDPTGLTMPVAMEELFWGDAGIGLAIMGTGLAVAGIAA
;
A
#
# COMPACT_ATOMS: atom_id res chain seq x y z
N MET A 1 -2.34 -14.91 -20.96
CA MET A 1 -2.17 -15.45 -19.59
C MET A 1 -0.70 -15.45 -19.31
N ALA A 2 -0.26 -14.85 -18.21
CA ALA A 2 1.12 -15.00 -17.76
C ALA A 2 1.42 -16.49 -17.50
N GLU A 3 2.62 -16.95 -17.82
CA GLU A 3 3.07 -18.29 -17.44
C GLU A 3 3.16 -18.35 -15.91
N PHE A 4 2.73 -19.47 -15.31
CA PHE A 4 2.74 -19.61 -13.86
C PHE A 4 4.18 -19.54 -13.31
N SER A 5 4.40 -18.67 -12.33
CA SER A 5 5.68 -18.51 -11.64
C SER A 5 5.44 -18.23 -10.15
N LEU A 6 6.35 -18.69 -9.30
CA LEU A 6 6.38 -18.34 -7.87
C LEU A 6 7.30 -17.15 -7.57
N GLN A 7 7.95 -16.60 -8.60
CA GLN A 7 8.82 -15.43 -8.47
C GLN A 7 8.01 -14.18 -8.79
N LEU A 8 8.25 -13.12 -7.99
CA LEU A 8 7.78 -11.78 -8.31
C LEU A 8 8.50 -11.26 -9.55
N SER A 9 7.80 -10.42 -10.33
CA SER A 9 8.43 -9.66 -11.42
C SER A 9 9.37 -8.58 -10.87
N GLU A 10 10.23 -8.02 -11.73
CA GLU A 10 11.09 -6.89 -11.36
C GLU A 10 10.26 -5.69 -10.87
N ASP A 11 9.14 -5.40 -11.53
CA ASP A 11 8.24 -4.31 -11.15
C ASP A 11 7.63 -4.55 -9.76
N GLN A 12 7.23 -5.79 -9.46
CA GLN A 12 6.70 -6.17 -8.15
C GLN A 12 7.77 -6.08 -7.06
N LEU A 13 9.00 -6.49 -7.33
CA LEU A 13 10.13 -6.35 -6.41
C LEU A 13 10.45 -4.88 -6.14
N GLN A 14 10.35 -4.03 -7.17
CA GLN A 14 10.55 -2.60 -7.02
C GLN A 14 9.46 -1.96 -6.17
N ILE A 15 8.19 -2.32 -6.40
CA ILE A 15 7.06 -1.87 -5.59
C ILE A 15 7.22 -2.35 -4.14
N GLN A 16 7.54 -3.63 -3.93
CA GLN A 16 7.78 -4.18 -2.59
C GLN A 16 8.81 -3.34 -1.83
N LYS A 17 9.99 -3.15 -2.43
CA LYS A 17 11.08 -2.39 -1.81
C LYS A 17 10.68 -0.96 -1.49
N TRP A 18 10.00 -0.30 -2.44
CA TRP A 18 9.56 1.08 -2.28
C TRP A 18 8.53 1.24 -1.15
N VAL A 19 7.54 0.35 -1.08
CA VAL A 19 6.54 0.38 -0.01
C VAL A 19 7.16 0.01 1.34
N HIS A 20 8.07 -0.97 1.37
CA HIS A 20 8.80 -1.34 2.58
C HIS A 20 9.62 -0.18 3.14
N GLU A 21 10.32 0.56 2.28
CA GLU A 21 11.08 1.75 2.69
C GLU A 21 10.17 2.82 3.30
N PHE A 22 8.98 3.06 2.73
CA PHE A 22 8.00 3.96 3.32
C PHE A 22 7.49 3.45 4.67
N ALA A 23 7.17 2.16 4.77
CA ALA A 23 6.70 1.54 6.01
C ALA A 23 7.76 1.61 7.13
N GLU A 24 9.02 1.33 6.82
CA GLU A 24 10.15 1.37 7.76
C GLU A 24 10.46 2.80 8.22
N THR A 25 10.48 3.76 7.30
CA THR A 25 10.97 5.12 7.58
C THR A 25 9.88 6.09 8.06
N VAL A 26 8.62 5.87 7.67
CA VAL A 26 7.51 6.80 7.96
C VAL A 26 6.47 6.20 8.90
N ILE A 27 6.07 4.94 8.71
CA ILE A 27 4.96 4.34 9.49
C ILE A 27 5.47 3.78 10.83
N ARG A 28 6.43 2.85 10.77
CA ARG A 28 6.87 2.07 11.93
C ARG A 28 7.39 2.92 13.10
N PRO A 29 8.14 4.03 12.88
CA PRO A 29 8.66 4.85 13.98
C PRO A 29 7.56 5.54 14.80
N VAL A 30 6.40 5.78 14.19
CA VAL A 30 5.28 6.51 14.82
C VAL A 30 4.11 5.59 15.21
N ALA A 31 4.13 4.33 14.78
CA ALA A 31 3.03 3.37 14.98
C ALA A 31 2.52 3.31 16.44
N HIS A 32 3.42 3.13 17.40
CA HIS A 32 3.05 2.99 18.82
C HIS A 32 2.42 4.27 19.39
N GLU A 33 2.95 5.45 19.03
CA GLU A 33 2.41 6.71 19.52
C GLU A 33 0.98 6.94 18.97
N TRP A 34 0.74 6.58 17.70
CA TRP A 34 -0.58 6.73 17.09
C TRP A 34 -1.59 5.69 17.57
N ASP A 35 -1.14 4.48 17.90
CA ASP A 35 -1.96 3.46 18.56
C ASP A 35 -2.44 3.97 19.94
N GLU A 36 -1.55 4.51 20.78
CA GLU A 36 -1.91 5.05 22.09
C GLU A 36 -2.80 6.30 22.01
N ARG A 37 -2.62 7.14 21.00
CA ARG A 37 -3.41 8.37 20.82
C ARG A 37 -4.81 8.13 20.30
N GLU A 38 -5.05 7.00 19.62
CA GLU A 38 -6.32 6.68 18.94
C GLU A 38 -6.81 7.80 17.98
N GLU A 39 -5.87 8.56 17.40
CA GLU A 39 -6.15 9.68 16.50
C GLU A 39 -5.85 9.33 15.04
N THR A 40 -6.55 9.98 14.10
CA THR A 40 -6.31 9.78 12.67
C THR A 40 -4.89 10.25 12.29
N PRO A 41 -4.07 9.41 11.62
CA PRO A 41 -2.68 9.72 11.27
C PRO A 41 -2.54 10.65 10.06
N TRP A 42 -3.13 11.84 10.11
CA TRP A 42 -3.09 12.83 9.02
C TRP A 42 -1.69 13.14 8.47
N PRO A 43 -0.64 13.28 9.31
CA PRO A 43 0.71 13.50 8.79
C PRO A 43 1.18 12.34 7.91
N VAL A 44 0.98 11.10 8.33
CA VAL A 44 1.40 9.90 7.59
C VAL A 44 0.59 9.73 6.30
N ILE A 45 -0.73 9.94 6.36
CA ILE A 45 -1.61 9.91 5.17
C ILE A 45 -1.14 10.97 4.15
N THR A 46 -0.75 12.16 4.62
CA THR A 46 -0.27 13.22 3.75
C THR A 46 1.06 12.85 3.08
N GLU A 47 1.99 12.20 3.79
CA GLU A 47 3.23 11.70 3.18
C GLU A 47 2.96 10.58 2.16
N ALA A 48 2.07 9.64 2.47
CA ALA A 48 1.65 8.60 1.53
C ALA A 48 1.03 9.20 0.24
N ALA A 49 0.28 10.30 0.38
CA ALA A 49 -0.32 11.01 -0.75
C ALA A 49 0.75 11.67 -1.63
N LYS A 50 1.77 12.29 -1.02
CA LYS A 50 2.86 12.98 -1.74
C LYS A 50 3.67 12.03 -2.61
N ILE A 51 3.85 10.78 -2.18
CA ILE A 51 4.58 9.77 -2.95
C ILE A 51 3.68 9.01 -3.92
N GLY A 52 2.36 9.24 -3.89
CA GLY A 52 1.39 8.61 -4.79
C GLY A 52 0.98 7.18 -4.41
N LEU A 53 1.23 6.74 -3.17
CA LEU A 53 1.07 5.35 -2.73
C LEU A 53 -0.37 4.81 -2.83
N TYR A 54 -1.36 5.70 -2.82
CA TYR A 54 -2.78 5.36 -3.00
C TYR A 54 -3.45 6.28 -4.04
N GLY A 55 -2.63 6.84 -4.94
CA GLY A 55 -3.08 7.66 -6.06
C GLY A 55 -3.73 6.83 -7.17
N TRP A 56 -4.36 7.52 -8.14
CA TRP A 56 -5.02 6.86 -9.27
C TRP A 56 -4.06 5.99 -10.07
N GLU A 57 -2.85 6.47 -10.33
CA GLU A 57 -1.83 5.79 -11.12
C GLU A 57 -1.44 4.45 -10.47
N PHE A 58 -1.18 4.47 -9.17
CA PHE A 58 -0.86 3.27 -8.40
C PHE A 58 -2.02 2.27 -8.41
N MET A 59 -3.24 2.75 -8.15
CA MET A 59 -4.42 1.90 -8.12
C MET A 59 -4.74 1.28 -9.49
N ALA A 60 -4.61 2.05 -10.57
CA ALA A 60 -4.79 1.54 -11.93
C ALA A 60 -3.74 0.49 -12.29
N GLU A 61 -2.48 0.72 -11.94
CA GLU A 61 -1.41 -0.24 -12.20
C GLU A 61 -1.66 -1.55 -11.45
N ALA A 62 -1.92 -1.45 -10.15
CA ALA A 62 -2.01 -2.59 -9.28
C ALA A 62 -3.33 -3.39 -9.43
N MET A 63 -4.42 -2.76 -9.84
CA MET A 63 -5.73 -3.42 -10.00
C MET A 63 -6.11 -3.75 -11.45
N MET A 64 -5.58 -3.04 -12.45
CA MET A 64 -6.01 -3.18 -13.85
C MET A 64 -4.90 -3.65 -14.78
N ASN A 65 -3.66 -3.19 -14.56
CA ASN A 65 -2.56 -3.46 -15.49
C ASN A 65 -1.71 -4.68 -15.11
N ASP A 66 -1.67 -5.09 -13.84
CA ASP A 66 -0.96 -6.29 -13.42
C ASP A 66 -1.75 -7.57 -13.76
N PRO A 67 -1.34 -8.37 -14.76
CA PRO A 67 -2.03 -9.60 -15.14
C PRO A 67 -1.87 -10.74 -14.12
N THR A 68 -0.97 -10.60 -13.15
CA THR A 68 -0.76 -11.58 -12.08
C THR A 68 -1.66 -11.30 -10.86
N GLY A 69 -2.10 -10.05 -10.69
CA GLY A 69 -2.87 -9.60 -9.54
C GLY A 69 -2.11 -9.60 -8.20
N LEU A 70 -0.77 -9.69 -8.23
CA LEU A 70 0.07 -9.77 -7.03
C LEU A 70 0.55 -8.40 -6.55
N THR A 71 0.56 -7.38 -7.41
CA THR A 71 1.06 -6.04 -7.05
C THR A 71 0.32 -5.43 -5.85
N MET A 72 -1.02 -5.53 -5.82
CA MET A 72 -1.81 -5.05 -4.66
C MET A 72 -1.50 -5.82 -3.37
N PRO A 73 -1.58 -7.17 -3.33
CA PRO A 73 -1.20 -7.94 -2.15
C PRO A 73 0.20 -7.61 -1.61
N VAL A 74 1.21 -7.51 -2.50
CA VAL A 74 2.59 -7.21 -2.11
C VAL A 74 2.69 -5.83 -1.46
N ALA A 75 2.09 -4.80 -2.07
CA ALA A 75 2.10 -3.46 -1.48
C ALA A 75 1.33 -3.40 -0.14
N MET A 76 0.21 -4.12 -0.04
CA MET A 76 -0.54 -4.19 1.21
C MET A 76 0.27 -4.89 2.31
N GLU A 77 0.96 -6.00 2.02
CA GLU A 77 1.78 -6.70 3.02
C GLU A 77 2.83 -5.77 3.65
N GLU A 78 3.54 -4.99 2.83
CA GLU A 78 4.56 -4.06 3.31
C GLU A 78 3.99 -2.89 4.10
N LEU A 79 2.84 -2.33 3.67
CA LEU A 79 2.14 -1.28 4.42
C LEU A 79 1.70 -1.76 5.81
N PHE A 80 1.11 -2.95 5.88
CA PHE A 80 0.60 -3.52 7.12
C PHE A 80 1.72 -4.05 8.02
N TRP A 81 2.89 -4.37 7.46
CA TRP A 81 4.09 -4.64 8.24
C TRP A 81 4.54 -3.39 9.05
N GLY A 82 4.34 -2.19 8.51
CA GLY A 82 4.60 -0.93 9.20
C GLY A 82 3.67 -0.76 10.40
N ASP A 83 2.37 -0.70 10.14
CA ASP A 83 1.30 -0.72 11.14
C ASP A 83 -0.04 -1.02 10.48
N ALA A 84 -0.85 -1.88 11.11
CA ALA A 84 -2.13 -2.30 10.53
C ALA A 84 -3.20 -1.18 10.57
N GLY A 85 -3.21 -0.35 11.61
CA GLY A 85 -4.18 0.75 11.74
C GLY A 85 -3.92 1.86 10.74
N ILE A 86 -2.68 2.31 10.64
CA ILE A 86 -2.22 3.32 9.68
C ILE A 86 -2.32 2.77 8.24
N GLY A 87 -1.93 1.51 8.01
CA GLY A 87 -2.08 0.86 6.70
C GLY A 87 -3.54 0.85 6.23
N LEU A 88 -4.48 0.56 7.14
CA LEU A 88 -5.91 0.65 6.84
C LEU A 88 -6.39 2.10 6.63
N ALA A 89 -5.86 3.07 7.37
CA ALA A 89 -6.21 4.48 7.19
C ALA A 89 -5.80 5.01 5.80
N ILE A 90 -4.70 4.50 5.23
CA ILE A 90 -4.24 4.82 3.88
C ILE A 90 -5.08 4.08 2.82
N MET A 91 -5.23 2.76 2.96
CA MET A 91 -5.84 1.91 1.91
C MET A 91 -7.36 1.83 1.99
N GLY A 92 -7.98 2.29 3.08
CA GLY A 92 -9.40 2.10 3.37
C GLY A 92 -10.32 2.70 2.30
N THR A 93 -9.94 3.82 1.68
CA THR A 93 -10.71 4.42 0.58
C THR A 93 -10.77 3.52 -0.66
N GLY A 94 -9.78 2.65 -0.86
CA GLY A 94 -9.73 1.68 -1.95
C GLY A 94 -10.90 0.69 -1.94
N LEU A 95 -11.46 0.37 -0.76
CA LEU A 95 -12.62 -0.52 -0.64
C LEU A 95 -13.87 0.06 -1.31
N ALA A 96 -14.10 1.37 -1.16
CA ALA A 96 -15.20 2.06 -1.81
C ALA A 96 -14.98 2.17 -3.32
N VAL A 97 -13.73 2.43 -3.74
CA VAL A 97 -13.35 2.48 -5.17
C VAL A 97 -13.58 1.13 -5.85
N ALA A 98 -13.22 0.03 -5.20
CA ALA A 98 -13.48 -1.31 -5.73
C ALA A 98 -14.98 -1.55 -6.00
N GLY A 99 -15.87 -1.03 -5.15
CA GLY A 99 -17.32 -1.11 -5.37
C GLY A 99 -17.83 -0.27 -6.55
N ILE A 100 -17.11 0.77 -6.96
CA ILE A 100 -17.43 1.57 -8.16
C ILE A 100 -16.94 0.88 -9.44
N ALA A 101 -15.83 0.13 -9.35
CA ALA A 101 -15.20 -0.53 -10.49
C ALA A 101 -15.81 -1.89 -10.86
N ALA A 102 -16.62 -2.49 -9.97
CA ALA A 102 -17.29 -3.79 -10.15
C ALA A 102 -18.60 -3.69 -10.95
#